data_AF-A0A2N8TAL7-F1
#
_entry.id   AF-A0A2N8TAL7-F1
#
_cell.length_a   1.000
_cell.length_b   1.000
_cell.length_c   1.000
_cell.angle_alpha   90.00
_cell.angle_beta   90.00
_cell.angle_gamma   90.00
#
_symmetry.space_group_name_H-M   'P 1'
#
loop_
_entity.id
_entity.type
_entity.pdbx_description
1 polymer ?
#
loop_
_entity_poly.entity_id
_entity_poly.type
_entity_poly.pdbx_seq_one_letter_code
_entity_poly.pdbx_strand_id
1 'polypeptide(L)'
;MSTPLPPVAPDAGTINAFERDGYAVVRDAITPDLRDRLLTAAEKLLASDITQGRDRGGDGKDGFRGCLNLDPAFLPLLANRAVLPTVVQLLSPNIHLLSAHLIALPSGPPRTIRIPGRHGWHRDMYGLSLIHI
;
A
#
# COMPACT_ATOMS: atom_id res chain seq x y z
N MET A 1 2.18 31.48 5.35
CA MET A 1 1.61 30.16 5.69
C MET A 1 0.66 29.78 4.57
N SER A 2 0.90 28.68 3.83
CA SER A 2 -0.02 28.25 2.77
C SER A 2 -1.24 27.58 3.37
N THR A 3 -2.42 28.02 2.96
CA THR A 3 -3.70 27.40 3.29
C THR A 3 -3.73 25.97 2.74
N PRO A 4 -4.03 24.94 3.55
CA PRO A 4 -4.18 23.59 3.02
C PRO A 4 -5.37 23.56 2.07
N LEU A 5 -5.15 23.05 0.86
CA LEU A 5 -6.23 22.84 -0.11
C LEU A 5 -7.32 21.93 0.51
N PRO A 6 -8.61 22.10 0.18
CA PRO A 6 -9.70 21.29 0.73
C PRO A 6 -9.57 19.80 0.36
N PRO A 7 -10.08 18.87 1.17
CA PRO A 7 -10.12 17.45 0.83
C PRO A 7 -10.81 17.25 -0.53
N VAL A 8 -10.24 16.42 -1.38
CA VAL A 8 -10.89 16.03 -2.64
C VAL A 8 -12.09 15.17 -2.26
N ALA A 9 -13.29 15.56 -2.67
CA ALA A 9 -14.47 14.73 -2.47
C ALA A 9 -14.28 13.40 -3.20
N PRO A 10 -14.63 12.25 -2.59
CA PRO A 10 -14.49 10.97 -3.26
C PRO A 10 -15.32 10.91 -4.54
N ASP A 11 -14.73 10.33 -5.58
CA ASP A 11 -15.39 10.15 -6.86
C ASP A 11 -16.49 9.07 -6.75
N ALA A 12 -17.73 9.42 -7.11
CA ALA A 12 -18.86 8.49 -7.01
C ALA A 12 -18.67 7.24 -7.88
N GLY A 13 -17.97 7.35 -9.01
CA GLY A 13 -17.64 6.20 -9.85
C GLY A 13 -16.73 5.20 -9.13
N THR A 14 -15.77 5.69 -8.37
CA THR A 14 -14.86 4.89 -7.53
C THR A 14 -15.61 4.17 -6.42
N ILE A 15 -16.54 4.85 -5.74
CA ILE A 15 -17.40 4.24 -4.71
C ILE A 15 -18.26 3.12 -5.31
N ASN A 16 -18.97 3.42 -6.40
CA ASN A 16 -19.82 2.44 -7.08
C ASN A 16 -19.04 1.21 -7.59
N ALA A 17 -17.81 1.42 -8.08
CA ALA A 17 -16.95 0.32 -8.50
C ALA A 17 -16.55 -0.56 -7.30
N PHE A 18 -16.21 0.04 -6.16
CA PHE A 18 -15.90 -0.70 -4.95
C PHE A 18 -17.09 -1.54 -4.47
N GLU A 19 -18.29 -0.95 -4.41
CA GLU A 19 -19.51 -1.65 -3.97
C GLU A 19 -19.86 -2.82 -4.90
N ARG A 20 -19.66 -2.67 -6.21
CA ARG A 20 -19.96 -3.71 -7.20
C ARG A 20 -18.91 -4.82 -7.24
N ASP A 21 -17.63 -4.45 -7.26
CA ASP A 21 -16.53 -5.36 -7.61
C ASP A 21 -15.68 -5.80 -6.39
N GLY A 22 -15.86 -5.15 -5.23
CA GLY A 22 -15.05 -5.37 -4.03
C GLY A 22 -13.65 -4.74 -4.09
N TYR A 23 -13.35 -3.96 -5.13
CA TYR A 23 -12.13 -3.17 -5.27
C TYR A 23 -12.39 -1.93 -6.14
N ALA A 24 -11.54 -0.91 -6.02
CA ALA A 24 -11.58 0.26 -6.89
C ALA A 24 -10.17 0.74 -7.25
N VAL A 25 -10.04 1.42 -8.38
CA VAL A 25 -8.78 1.97 -8.88
C VAL A 25 -8.85 3.49 -8.86
N VAL A 26 -8.05 4.12 -8.01
CA VAL A 26 -7.84 5.57 -8.00
C VAL A 26 -6.66 5.89 -8.91
N ARG A 27 -6.93 6.55 -10.04
CA ARG A 27 -5.90 6.92 -11.01
C ARG A 27 -5.12 8.14 -10.52
N ASP A 28 -3.85 8.21 -10.92
CA ASP A 28 -2.96 9.36 -10.67
C ASP A 28 -2.86 9.76 -9.19
N ALA A 29 -3.07 8.81 -8.28
CA ALA A 29 -3.03 9.03 -6.84
C ALA A 29 -1.63 9.41 -6.33
N ILE A 30 -0.58 9.09 -7.08
CA ILE A 30 0.82 9.34 -6.71
C ILE A 30 1.41 10.31 -7.72
N THR A 31 1.84 11.48 -7.25
CA THR A 31 2.51 12.46 -8.11
C THR A 31 3.90 11.95 -8.53
N PRO A 32 4.44 12.41 -9.67
CA PRO A 32 5.80 12.06 -10.09
C PRO A 32 6.85 12.32 -8.99
N ASP A 33 6.79 13.48 -8.32
CA ASP A 33 7.72 13.83 -7.25
C ASP A 33 7.60 12.91 -6.02
N LEU A 34 6.37 12.47 -5.68
CA LEU A 34 6.18 11.52 -4.59
C LEU A 34 6.71 10.14 -5.00
N ARG A 35 6.41 9.69 -6.22
CA ARG A 35 6.94 8.43 -6.76
C ARG A 35 8.46 8.39 -6.70
N ASP A 36 9.14 9.44 -7.15
CA ASP A 36 10.61 9.44 -7.24
C ASP A 36 11.27 9.44 -5.85
N ARG A 37 10.67 10.15 -4.88
CA ARG A 37 11.08 10.07 -3.47
C ARG A 37 10.89 8.68 -2.88
N LEU A 38 9.73 8.07 -3.12
CA LEU A 38 9.41 6.71 -2.63
C LEU A 38 10.34 5.67 -3.24
N LEU A 39 10.64 5.78 -4.54
CA LEU A 39 11.57 4.90 -5.23
C LEU A 39 12.98 5.00 -4.64
N THR A 40 13.48 6.23 -4.46
CA THR A 40 14.79 6.47 -3.86
C THR A 40 14.89 5.86 -2.45
N ALA A 41 13.85 6.03 -1.62
CA ALA A 41 13.80 5.45 -0.27
C ALA A 41 13.75 3.92 -0.32
N ALA A 42 12.95 3.35 -1.22
CA ALA A 42 12.85 1.91 -1.40
C ALA A 42 14.19 1.30 -1.83
N GLU A 43 14.88 1.88 -2.81
CA GLU A 43 16.19 1.41 -3.27
C GLU A 43 17.24 1.48 -2.16
N LYS A 44 17.29 2.58 -1.40
CA LYS A 44 18.17 2.72 -0.24
C LYS A 44 17.90 1.64 0.81
N LEU A 45 16.65 1.41 1.17
CA LEU A 45 16.29 0.36 2.13
C LEU A 45 16.66 -1.03 1.59
N LEU A 46 16.39 -1.31 0.31
CA LEU A 46 16.69 -2.60 -0.28
C LEU A 46 18.20 -2.89 -0.33
N ALA A 47 19.03 -1.86 -0.53
CA ALA A 47 20.48 -1.96 -0.51
C ALA A 47 21.10 -1.96 0.90
N SER A 48 20.33 -1.59 1.93
CA SER A 48 20.81 -1.56 3.31
C SER A 48 21.02 -2.96 3.90
N ASP A 49 21.78 -3.00 4.99
CA ASP A 49 22.01 -4.17 5.84
C ASP A 49 20.91 -4.36 6.92
N ILE A 50 19.88 -3.53 6.92
CA ILE A 50 18.76 -3.63 7.87
C ILE A 50 18.05 -4.97 7.68
N THR A 51 18.00 -5.75 8.76
CA THR A 51 17.28 -7.04 8.81
C THR A 51 15.91 -6.93 9.47
N GLN A 52 15.68 -5.90 10.29
CA GLN A 52 14.40 -5.68 10.96
C GLN A 52 13.26 -5.57 9.95
N GLY A 53 12.28 -6.46 10.08
CA GLY A 53 11.11 -6.49 9.19
C GLY A 53 11.41 -6.94 7.77
N ARG A 54 12.65 -7.31 7.41
CA ARG A 54 13.00 -7.76 6.06
C ARG A 54 12.20 -9.01 5.69
N ASP A 55 11.57 -9.00 4.52
CA ASP A 55 10.68 -10.08 4.04
C ASP A 55 11.20 -10.59 2.69
N ARG A 56 12.08 -11.59 2.76
CA ARG A 56 12.67 -12.26 1.59
C ARG A 56 12.00 -13.60 1.33
N GLY A 57 11.67 -13.85 0.06
CA GLY A 57 11.09 -15.11 -0.42
C GLY A 57 12.07 -15.92 -1.28
N GLY A 58 11.89 -17.24 -1.32
CA GLY A 58 12.70 -18.13 -2.16
C GLY A 58 12.53 -17.92 -3.68
N ASP A 59 11.56 -17.11 -4.09
CA ASP A 59 11.29 -16.70 -5.47
C ASP A 59 12.06 -15.44 -5.90
N GLY A 60 12.94 -14.93 -5.03
CA GLY A 60 13.67 -13.68 -5.23
C GLY A 60 12.88 -12.44 -4.80
N LYS A 61 11.70 -12.60 -4.18
CA LYS A 61 11.01 -11.51 -3.50
C LYS A 61 11.92 -10.92 -2.43
N ASP A 62 11.90 -9.60 -2.34
CA ASP A 62 12.52 -8.85 -1.26
C ASP A 62 11.57 -7.75 -0.76
N GLY A 63 11.92 -7.08 0.34
CA GLY A 63 11.10 -6.01 0.89
C GLY A 63 11.15 -5.94 2.41
N PHE A 64 10.23 -5.16 2.98
CA PHE A 64 10.14 -4.90 4.41
C PHE A 64 8.71 -4.80 4.89
N ARG A 65 8.42 -5.41 6.05
CA ARG A 65 7.22 -5.18 6.83
C ARG A 65 7.44 -4.02 7.80
N GLY A 66 6.42 -3.17 7.96
CA GLY A 66 6.52 -1.97 8.77
C GLY A 66 7.40 -0.89 8.16
N CYS A 67 7.43 -0.76 6.83
CA CYS A 67 8.34 0.15 6.12
C CYS A 67 8.18 1.63 6.54
N LEU A 68 7.01 2.03 7.03
CA LEU A 68 6.76 3.37 7.57
C LEU A 68 7.63 3.71 8.78
N ASN A 69 8.07 2.70 9.55
CA ASN A 69 8.98 2.89 10.68
C ASN A 69 10.45 2.95 10.25
N LEU A 70 10.76 2.58 9.00
CA LEU A 70 12.14 2.47 8.51
C LEU A 70 12.57 3.71 7.74
N ASP A 71 11.66 4.39 7.04
CA ASP A 71 11.96 5.65 6.34
C ASP A 71 10.75 6.60 6.34
N PRO A 72 10.89 7.85 6.82
CA PRO A 72 9.79 8.83 6.85
C PRO A 72 9.29 9.23 5.45
N ALA A 73 10.03 8.94 4.38
CA ALA A 73 9.61 9.19 3.00
C ALA A 73 8.30 8.47 2.64
N PHE A 74 7.94 7.38 3.35
CA PHE A 74 6.69 6.65 3.15
C PHE A 74 5.47 7.28 3.85
N LEU A 75 5.66 8.13 4.86
CA LEU A 75 4.56 8.72 5.64
C LEU A 75 3.51 9.48 4.80
N PRO A 76 3.87 10.21 3.72
CA PRO A 76 2.89 10.87 2.87
C PRO A 76 1.85 9.93 2.23
N LEU A 77 2.11 8.62 2.15
CA LEU A 77 1.14 7.64 1.66
C LEU A 77 -0.08 7.52 2.59
N LEU A 78 0.10 7.66 3.91
CA LEU A 78 -1.00 7.60 4.87
C LEU A 78 -1.98 8.77 4.72
N ALA A 79 -1.45 9.95 4.40
CA ALA A 79 -2.20 11.17 4.23
C ALA A 79 -2.42 11.53 2.74
N ASN A 80 -2.42 10.51 1.86
CA ASN A 80 -2.58 10.74 0.44
C ASN A 80 -3.96 11.34 0.16
N ARG A 81 -3.99 12.59 -0.30
CA ARG A 81 -5.20 13.38 -0.51
C ARG A 81 -6.13 12.82 -1.59
N ALA A 82 -5.62 12.02 -2.52
CA ALA A 82 -6.41 11.37 -3.56
C ALA A 82 -7.09 10.08 -3.06
N VAL A 83 -6.57 9.47 -1.99
CA VAL A 83 -6.98 8.13 -1.53
C VAL A 83 -7.70 8.19 -0.18
N LEU A 84 -7.15 8.93 0.78
CA LEU A 84 -7.64 8.93 2.16
C LEU A 84 -9.13 9.30 2.30
N PRO A 85 -9.67 10.34 1.61
CA PRO A 85 -11.09 10.66 1.70
C PRO A 85 -11.99 9.50 1.28
N THR A 86 -11.61 8.79 0.20
CA THR A 86 -12.35 7.64 -0.31
C THR A 86 -12.30 6.48 0.68
N VAL A 87 -11.13 6.19 1.26
CA VAL A 87 -10.98 5.13 2.28
C VAL A 87 -11.83 5.43 3.51
N VAL A 88 -11.81 6.67 4.00
CA VAL A 88 -12.62 7.11 5.15
C VAL A 88 -14.11 6.98 4.86
N GLN A 89 -14.55 7.34 3.65
CA GLN A 89 -15.96 7.20 3.27
C GLN A 89 -16.38 5.72 3.20
N LEU A 90 -15.54 4.86 2.65
CA LEU A 90 -15.84 3.43 2.48
C LEU A 90 -15.78 2.64 3.79
N LEU A 91 -14.85 2.98 4.70
CA LEU A 91 -14.52 2.14 5.85
C LEU A 91 -14.86 2.73 7.22
N SER A 92 -15.23 4.01 7.32
CA SER A 92 -15.37 4.83 8.55
C SER A 92 -14.18 5.79 8.77
N PRO A 93 -14.40 6.96 9.42
CA PRO A 93 -13.30 7.78 9.93
C PRO A 93 -12.49 7.12 11.05
N ASN A 94 -13.03 6.10 11.72
CA ASN A 94 -12.31 5.37 12.77
C ASN A 94 -11.47 4.22 12.19
N ILE A 95 -10.44 4.56 11.42
CA ILE A 95 -9.49 3.61 10.83
C ILE A 95 -8.12 3.73 11.49
N HIS A 96 -7.49 2.59 11.73
CA HIS A 96 -6.14 2.50 12.28
C HIS A 96 -5.24 1.77 11.31
N LEU A 97 -3.99 2.21 11.21
CA LEU A 97 -2.97 1.52 10.43
C LEU A 97 -2.61 0.21 11.13
N LEU A 98 -2.86 -0.93 10.47
CA LEU A 98 -2.43 -2.24 10.94
C LEU A 98 -0.95 -2.50 10.57
N SER A 99 -0.63 -2.37 9.29
CA SER A 99 0.72 -2.54 8.77
C SER A 99 0.89 -1.88 7.40
N ALA A 100 2.14 -1.59 7.04
CA ALA A 100 2.52 -1.17 5.69
C ALA A 100 3.77 -1.93 5.24
N HIS A 101 3.82 -2.28 3.97
CA HIS A 101 4.85 -3.17 3.43
C HIS A 101 5.49 -2.57 2.19
N LEU A 102 6.83 -2.59 2.14
CA LEU A 102 7.58 -2.44 0.90
C LEU A 102 7.70 -3.83 0.28
N ILE A 103 7.26 -3.98 -0.97
CA ILE A 103 7.33 -5.24 -1.71
C ILE A 103 8.14 -5.00 -2.98
N ALA A 104 9.26 -5.69 -3.11
CA ALA A 104 10.12 -5.68 -4.28
C ALA A 104 10.09 -7.07 -4.93
N LEU A 105 9.75 -7.12 -6.22
CA LEU A 105 9.69 -8.35 -6.98
C LEU A 105 10.73 -8.28 -8.10
N PRO A 106 11.47 -9.36 -8.36
CA PRO A 106 12.46 -9.38 -9.42
C PRO A 106 11.77 -9.26 -10.77
N SER A 107 12.37 -8.50 -11.68
CA SER A 107 12.00 -8.50 -13.09
C SER A 107 12.24 -9.90 -13.67
N GLY A 108 11.33 -10.39 -14.51
CA GLY A 108 11.45 -11.69 -15.15
C GLY A 108 10.45 -11.85 -16.29
N PRO A 109 10.50 -12.95 -17.04
CA PRO A 109 9.49 -13.25 -18.05
C PRO A 109 8.08 -13.21 -17.42
N PRO A 110 7.02 -12.84 -18.15
CA PRO A 110 5.66 -12.79 -17.60
C PRO A 110 5.32 -14.12 -16.93
N ARG A 111 5.23 -14.11 -15.61
CA ARG A 111 4.82 -15.29 -14.84
C ARG A 111 3.35 -15.13 -14.52
N THR A 112 2.53 -16.11 -14.87
CA THR A 112 1.11 -16.08 -14.52
C THR A 112 0.96 -16.19 -13.00
N ILE A 113 -0.14 -15.66 -12.43
CA ILE A 113 -0.44 -15.71 -10.98
C ILE A 113 -0.56 -17.16 -10.46
N ARG A 114 -0.62 -18.16 -11.36
CA ARG A 114 -0.68 -19.59 -11.04
C ARG A 114 0.71 -20.22 -10.98
N ILE A 115 1.56 -19.77 -10.06
CA ILE A 115 2.81 -20.49 -9.76
C ILE A 115 2.60 -21.27 -8.45
N PRO A 116 2.90 -22.58 -8.41
CA PRO A 116 2.82 -23.38 -7.19
C PRO A 116 3.69 -22.88 -6.01
N GLY A 117 4.62 -21.95 -6.26
CA GLY A 117 5.57 -21.41 -5.27
C GLY A 117 5.28 -19.99 -4.77
N ARG A 118 4.19 -19.34 -5.20
CA ARG A 118 3.77 -18.02 -4.68
C ARG A 118 2.55 -18.21 -3.77
N HIS A 119 2.28 -17.26 -2.87
CA HIS A 119 0.94 -17.19 -2.27
C HIS A 119 -0.06 -17.10 -3.42
N GLY A 120 -0.81 -18.18 -3.65
CA GLY A 120 -1.76 -18.28 -4.74
C GLY A 120 -2.90 -17.28 -4.57
N TRP A 121 -4.05 -17.56 -5.19
CA TRP A 121 -5.27 -16.83 -4.86
C TRP A 121 -5.52 -16.90 -3.36
N HIS A 122 -5.50 -15.76 -2.70
CA HIS A 122 -5.74 -15.63 -1.27
C HIS A 122 -6.60 -14.41 -1.00
N ARG A 123 -7.22 -14.40 0.18
CA ARG A 123 -7.81 -13.21 0.78
C ARG A 123 -6.85 -12.75 1.85
N ASP A 124 -6.57 -11.45 1.91
CA ASP A 124 -5.71 -10.89 2.96
C ASP A 124 -6.32 -11.11 4.37
N MET A 125 -7.65 -11.23 4.44
CA MET A 125 -8.41 -11.41 5.66
C MET A 125 -8.49 -12.88 6.12
N TYR A 126 -7.34 -13.52 6.36
CA TYR A 126 -7.27 -14.72 7.20
C TYR A 126 -6.52 -14.37 8.50
N GLY A 127 -7.26 -14.12 9.60
CA GLY A 127 -6.67 -14.04 10.95
C GLY A 127 -7.11 -12.89 11.87
N LEU A 128 -8.03 -12.00 11.46
CA LEU A 128 -8.59 -10.99 12.38
C LEU A 128 -9.90 -11.47 12.98
N SER A 129 -9.85 -11.98 14.20
CA SER A 129 -11.03 -12.11 15.07
C SER A 129 -11.42 -10.71 15.54
N LEU A 130 -12.49 -10.13 15.00
CA LEU A 130 -13.12 -8.94 15.58
C LEU A 130 -13.77 -9.35 16.91
N ILE A 131 -13.07 -9.14 18.02
CA ILE A 131 -13.71 -9.06 19.33
C ILE A 131 -14.45 -7.73 19.36
N HIS A 132 -15.78 -7.79 19.30
CA HIS A 132 -16.60 -6.65 19.72
C HIS A 132 -16.35 -6.42 21.21
N ILE A 133 -15.87 -5.23 21.56
CA ILE A 133 -15.92 -4.70 22.93
C ILE A 133 -17.23 -3.92 23.06
#